data_AF-A0A8T3WNP5-F1
#
_entry.id   AF-A0A8T3WNP5-F1
#
_cell.length_a   1.000
_cell.length_b   1.000
_cell.length_c   1.000
_cell.angle_alpha   90.00
_cell.angle_beta   90.00
_cell.angle_gamma   90.00
#
_symmetry.space_group_name_H-M   'P 1'
#
loop_
_entity.id
_entity.type
_entity.pdbx_description
1 polymer ?
#
loop_
_entity_poly.entity_id
_entity_poly.type
_entity_poly.pdbx_seq_one_letter_code
_entity_poly.pdbx_strand_id
1 'polypeptide(L)' 'MEINKTILISIYVALSLYILYKLFFKKNPYREEYERMYNEILNSSKHKVKGQYDKEE' A
#
# COMPACT_ATOMS: atom_id res chain seq x y z
N MET A 1 -3.21 -28.57 35.51
CA MET A 1 -2.71 -27.21 35.27
C MET A 1 -3.83 -26.42 34.61
N GLU A 2 -4.55 -25.60 35.37
CA GLU A 2 -5.65 -24.81 34.81
C GLU A 2 -5.08 -23.56 34.15
N ILE A 3 -5.23 -23.46 32.82
CA ILE A 3 -4.82 -22.27 32.09
C ILE A 3 -5.82 -21.16 32.39
N ASN A 4 -5.32 -20.03 32.89
CA ASN A 4 -6.14 -18.86 33.13
C ASN A 4 -6.70 -18.35 31.80
N LYS A 5 -8.00 -18.58 31.56
CA LYS A 5 -8.70 -18.21 30.34
C LYS A 5 -8.58 -16.73 30.02
N THR A 6 -8.47 -15.87 31.03
CA THR A 6 -8.29 -14.41 30.87
C THR A 6 -6.95 -14.08 30.21
N ILE A 7 -5.88 -14.77 30.61
CA ILE A 7 -4.55 -14.59 30.02
C ILE A 7 -4.55 -15.09 28.57
N LEU A 8 -5.24 -16.19 28.30
CA LEU A 8 -5.34 -16.72 26.95
C LEU A 8 -6.08 -15.74 26.03
N ILE A 9 -7.21 -15.18 26.47
CA ILE A 9 -8.00 -14.21 25.71
C ILE A 9 -7.18 -12.94 25.44
N SER A 10 -6.44 -12.42 26.43
CA SER A 10 -5.64 -11.21 26.23
C SER A 10 -4.52 -11.41 25.20
N ILE A 11 -3.88 -12.58 25.19
CA ILE A 11 -2.88 -12.95 24.17
C ILE A 11 -3.51 -12.98 22.78
N TYR A 12 -4.68 -13.60 22.63
CA TYR A 12 -5.39 -13.65 21.34
C TYR A 12 -5.74 -12.25 20.84
N VAL A 13 -6.29 -11.39 21.70
CA VAL A 13 -6.64 -10.00 21.32
C VAL A 13 -5.41 -9.22 20.90
N ALA A 14 -4.29 -9.31 21.64
CA ALA A 14 -3.05 -8.62 21.30
C ALA A 14 -2.50 -9.07 19.94
N LEU A 15 -2.50 -10.38 19.66
CA LEU A 15 -2.08 -10.94 18.38
C LEU A 15 -2.97 -10.48 17.22
N SER A 16 -4.30 -10.49 17.40
CA SER A 16 -5.24 -10.02 16.39
C SER A 16 -5.01 -8.55 16.06
N LEU A 17 -4.86 -7.69 17.08
CA LEU A 17 -4.57 -6.26 16.88
C LEU A 17 -3.24 -6.03 16.16
N TYR A 18 -2.21 -6.81 16.48
CA TYR A 18 -0.92 -6.73 15.79
C TYR A 18 -1.02 -7.11 14.31
N ILE A 19 -1.76 -8.17 13.99
CA ILE A 19 -2.00 -8.59 12.60
C ILE A 19 -2.79 -7.52 11.84
N LEU A 20 -3.85 -6.99 12.44
CA LEU A 20 -4.64 -5.90 11.87
C LEU A 20 -3.76 -4.67 11.61
N TYR A 21 -2.97 -4.23 12.59
CA TYR A 21 -2.02 -3.13 12.42
C TYR A 21 -1.09 -3.38 11.24
N LYS A 22 -0.52 -4.58 11.14
CA LYS A 22 0.37 -4.93 10.04
C LYS A 22 -0.35 -4.94 8.69
N LEU A 23 -1.63 -5.30 8.62
CA LEU A 23 -2.37 -5.27 7.35
C LEU A 23 -2.72 -3.83 6.92
N PHE A 24 -3.18 -3.00 7.85
CA PHE A 24 -3.60 -1.62 7.54
C PHE A 24 -2.42 -0.67 7.33
N PHE A 25 -1.33 -0.84 8.08
CA PHE A 25 -0.21 0.11 8.10
C PHE A 25 1.05 -0.40 7.40
N LYS A 26 1.05 -1.61 6.83
CA LYS A 26 2.14 -2.03 5.94
C LYS A 26 2.08 -1.18 4.69
N LYS A 27 3.02 -0.22 4.60
CA LYS A 27 3.29 0.52 3.36
C LYS A 27 3.41 -0.49 2.23
N ASN A 28 2.64 -0.30 1.16
CA ASN A 28 2.77 -1.08 -0.04
C ASN A 28 4.17 -0.79 -0.63
N PRO A 29 5.10 -1.77 -0.62
CA PRO A 29 6.48 -1.53 -1.06
C PRO A 29 6.55 -1.18 -2.54
N TYR A 30 5.50 -1.50 -3.31
CA TYR A 30 5.42 -1.25 -4.74
C TYR A 30 4.77 0.09 -5.07
N ARG A 31 4.24 0.83 -4.08
CA ARG A 31 3.54 2.10 -4.35
C ARG A 31 4.45 3.10 -5.08
N GLU A 32 5.71 3.23 -4.64
CA GLU A 32 6.69 4.11 -5.26
C GLU A 32 7.08 3.65 -6.67
N GLU A 33 7.13 2.33 -6.90
CA GLU A 33 7.42 1.75 -8.21
C GLU A 33 6.27 1.99 -9.20
N TYR A 34 5.01 1.84 -8.76
CA TYR A 34 3.83 2.16 -9.56
C TYR A 34 3.77 3.66 -9.89
N GLU A 35 4.04 4.54 -8.92
CA GLU A 35 4.09 5.99 -9.14
C GLU A 35 5.19 6.36 -10.14
N ARG A 36 6.36 5.72 -10.04
CA ARG A 36 7.47 5.93 -10.98
C ARG A 36 7.11 5.48 -12.41
N MET A 37 6.58 4.26 -12.55
CA MET A 37 6.20 3.70 -13.85
C MET A 37 5.09 4.52 -14.52
N TYR A 38 4.10 4.97 -13.74
CA TYR A 38 3.03 5.84 -14.24
C TYR A 38 3.56 7.19 -14.75
N ASN A 39 4.45 7.83 -13.98
CA ASN A 39 5.11 9.07 -14.39
C ASN A 39 6.00 8.89 -15.63
N GLU A 40 6.64 7.72 -15.77
CA GLU A 40 7.43 7.40 -16.95
C GLU A 40 6.54 7.28 -18.20
N ILE A 41 5.39 6.60 -18.10
CA ILE A 41 4.44 6.48 -19.22
C ILE A 41 3.91 7.85 -19.63
N LEU A 42 3.43 8.67 -18.68
CA LEU A 42 2.90 10.01 -18.94
C LEU A 42 3.93 10.96 -19.58
N ASN A 43 5.18 10.89 -19.15
CA ASN A 43 6.24 11.79 -19.63
C ASN A 43 6.97 11.24 -20.86
N SER A 44 6.86 9.95 -21.17
CA SER A 44 7.53 9.38 -22.33
C SER A 44 6.99 9.97 -23.64
N SER A 45 7.89 10.54 -24.44
CA SER A 45 7.60 11.00 -25.80
C SER A 45 7.12 9.89 -26.73
N LYS A 46 7.36 8.62 -26.35
CA LYS A 46 6.96 7.41 -27.09
C LYS A 46 5.47 7.08 -26.96
N HIS A 47 4.83 7.44 -25.84
CA HIS A 47 3.41 7.18 -25.58
C HIS A 47 2.54 8.45 -25.67
N LYS A 48 3.17 9.62 -25.81
CA LYS A 48 2.45 10.86 -26.13
C LYS A 48 1.90 10.78 -27.56
N VAL A 49 0.59 10.57 -27.68
CA VAL A 49 -0.13 10.80 -28.94
C VAL A 49 -0.01 12.29 -29.26
N LYS A 50 0.49 12.62 -30.47
CA LYS A 50 0.57 14.03 -30.94
C LYS A 50 -0.81 14.69 -30.76
N GLY A 51 -0.88 15.76 -29.99
CA GLY A 51 -2.09 16.59 -29.81
C GLY A 51 -2.89 16.42 -28.51
N GLN A 52 -2.49 15.56 -27.55
CA GLN A 52 -3.30 15.36 -26.32
C GLN A 52 -2.93 16.28 -25.14
N TYR A 53 -1.76 16.94 -25.18
CA TYR A 53 -1.28 17.84 -24.12
C TYR A 53 -0.57 19.10 -24.66
N ASP A 54 -0.80 19.44 -25.93
CA ASP A 54 -0.44 20.78 -26.41
C ASP A 54 -1.45 21.72 -25.75
N LYS A 55 -1.12 22.19 -24.54
CA LYS A 55 -1.79 23.36 -23.97
C LYS A 55 -1.51 24.49 -24.96
N GLU A 56 -2.57 24.95 -25.62
CA GLU A 56 -2.55 26.18 -26.41
C GLU A 56 -1.92 27.30 -25.57
N GLU A 57 -1.11 28.12 -26.25
CA GLU A 57 -0.33 29.27 -25.76
C GLU A 57 -0.99 30.12 -24.68
#